data_AF-A0A850EW08-F1
#
_entry.id   AF-A0A850EW08-F1
#
_cell.length_a   1.000
_cell.length_b   1.000
_cell.length_c   1.000
_cell.angle_alpha   90.00
_cell.angle_beta   90.00
_cell.angle_gamma   90.00
#
_symmetry.space_group_name_H-M   'P 1'
#
loop_
_entity.id
_entity.type
_entity.pdbx_description
1 polymer ?
#
loop_
_entity_poly.entity_id
_entity_poly.type
_entity_poly.pdbx_seq_one_letter_code
_entity_poly.pdbx_strand_id
1 'polypeptide(L)'
;MLPIHGRLAELYSLSRQRKLTESEELEQQHCLQANATYCWEMARLNNEAMLAARTQDIGWQQNIGAQMVELRTSGRISKRRK
;
A
#
# COMPACT_ATOMS: atom_id res chain seq x y z
N MET A 1 5.84 6.84 -5.32
CA MET A 1 6.29 5.86 -4.31
C MET A 1 5.94 6.44 -2.95
N LEU A 2 5.27 5.69 -2.07
CA LEU A 2 4.90 6.20 -0.74
C LEU A 2 6.15 6.42 0.14
N PRO A 3 6.16 7.42 1.03
CA PRO A 3 7.29 7.69 1.92
C PRO A 3 7.73 6.48 2.75
N ILE A 4 6.77 5.64 3.18
CA ILE A 4 7.05 4.41 3.95
C ILE A 4 7.97 3.43 3.21
N HIS A 5 7.87 3.33 1.88
CA HIS A 5 8.71 2.42 1.11
C HIS A 5 10.14 2.96 1.00
N GLY A 6 10.28 4.28 0.88
CA GLY A 6 11.59 4.95 0.95
C GLY A 6 12.26 4.73 2.30
N ARG A 7 11.50 4.90 3.40
CA ARG A 7 12.02 4.69 4.75
C ARG A 7 12.37 3.23 5.03
N LEU A 8 11.57 2.26 4.54
CA LEU A 8 11.93 0.85 4.61
C LEU A 8 13.24 0.54 3.89
N ALA A 9 13.46 1.12 2.71
CA ALA A 9 14.70 0.93 1.96
C ALA A 9 15.92 1.49 2.71
N GLU A 10 15.75 2.65 3.34
CA GLU A 10 16.79 3.27 4.17
C GLU A 10 17.13 2.41 5.40
N LEU A 11 16.11 2.03 6.18
CA LEU A 11 16.28 1.17 7.36
C LEU A 11 16.88 -0.20 6.99
N TYR A 12 16.46 -0.78 5.86
CA TYR A 12 17.10 -1.98 5.33
C TYR A 12 18.59 -1.74 5.06
N SER A 13 18.94 -0.66 4.36
CA SER A 13 20.34 -0.34 4.05
C SER A 13 21.19 -0.14 5.31
N LEU A 14 20.66 0.53 6.34
CA LEU A 14 21.30 0.67 7.64
C LEU A 14 21.51 -0.69 8.34
N SER A 15 20.49 -1.55 8.32
CA SER A 15 20.56 -2.89 8.92
C SER A 15 21.63 -3.80 8.30
N ARG A 16 22.02 -3.52 7.04
CA ARG A 16 23.10 -4.23 6.34
C ARG A 16 24.49 -3.76 6.76
N GLN A 17 24.61 -2.56 7.32
CA GLN A 17 25.89 -1.95 7.72
C GLN A 17 26.15 -2.11 9.22
N ARG A 18 25.09 -2.06 10.04
CA ARG A 18 25.15 -2.23 11.49
C ARG A 18 23.83 -2.75 12.02
N LYS A 19 23.83 -3.19 13.28
CA LYS A 19 22.57 -3.44 13.98
C LYS A 19 21.76 -2.13 14.06
N LEU A 20 20.46 -2.23 13.87
CA LEU A 20 19.54 -1.12 14.08
C LEU A 20 19.49 -0.77 15.57
N THR A 21 19.30 0.51 15.86
CA THR A 21 18.97 0.97 17.21
C THR A 21 17.52 0.61 17.52
N GLU A 22 17.15 0.55 18.80
CA GLU A 22 15.77 0.24 19.21
C GLU A 22 14.74 1.19 18.57
N SER A 23 15.08 2.47 18.43
CA SER A 23 14.25 3.47 17.74
C SER A 23 14.04 3.12 16.26
N GLU A 24 15.10 2.73 15.57
CA GLU A 24 15.04 2.34 14.15
C GLU A 24 14.30 1.02 13.93
N GLU A 25 14.44 0.06 14.85
CA GLU A 25 13.67 -1.20 14.83
C GLU A 25 12.18 -0.91 15.02
N LEU A 26 11.82 -0.06 15.99
CA LEU A 26 10.42 0.37 16.21
C LEU A 26 9.86 1.08 14.97
N GLU A 27 10.63 1.99 14.38
CA GLU A 27 10.23 2.68 13.15
C GLU A 27 10.07 1.71 11.98
N GLN A 28 10.95 0.71 11.87
CA GLN A 28 10.85 -0.34 10.87
C GLN A 28 9.54 -1.13 11.04
N GLN A 29 9.15 -1.45 12.28
CA GLN A 29 7.88 -2.13 12.53
C GLN A 29 6.67 -1.29 12.11
N HIS A 30 6.65 0.00 12.43
CA HIS A 30 5.59 0.90 11.97
C HIS A 30 5.52 0.98 10.44
N CYS A 31 6.67 1.09 9.78
CA CYS A 31 6.73 1.12 8.32
C CYS A 31 6.26 -0.20 7.71
N LEU A 32 6.61 -1.35 8.30
CA LEU A 32 6.16 -2.67 7.87
C LEU A 32 4.64 -2.83 8.04
N GLN A 33 4.08 -2.36 9.14
CA GLN A 33 2.62 -2.40 9.37
C GLN A 33 1.87 -1.57 8.32
N ALA A 34 2.35 -0.36 8.04
CA ALA A 34 1.77 0.49 7.00
C ALA A 34 1.91 -0.15 5.60
N ASN A 35 3.07 -0.75 5.30
CA ASN A 35 3.32 -1.45 4.04
C ASN A 35 2.41 -2.67 3.87
N ALA A 36 2.23 -3.47 4.93
CA ALA A 36 1.33 -4.61 4.91
C ALA A 36 -0.11 -4.17 4.60
N THR A 37 -0.58 -3.11 5.25
CA THR A 37 -1.92 -2.54 5.00
C THR A 37 -2.08 -2.12 3.53
N TYR A 38 -1.10 -1.39 2.99
CA TYR A 38 -1.09 -0.99 1.58
C TYR A 38 -1.13 -2.20 0.63
N CYS A 39 -0.31 -3.21 0.89
CA CYS A 39 -0.26 -4.43 0.08
C CYS A 39 -1.60 -5.17 0.07
N TRP A 40 -2.23 -5.33 1.23
CA TRP A 40 -3.54 -6.00 1.34
C TRP A 40 -4.65 -5.23 0.62
N GLU A 41 -4.70 -3.91 0.77
CA GLU A 41 -5.68 -3.09 0.04
C GLU A 41 -5.47 -3.15 -1.48
N MET A 42 -4.22 -3.08 -1.93
CA MET A 42 -3.91 -3.19 -3.36
C MET A 42 -4.28 -4.58 -3.91
N ALA A 43 -4.03 -5.64 -3.16
CA ALA A 43 -4.42 -7.00 -3.54
C ALA A 43 -5.95 -7.14 -3.64
N ARG A 44 -6.70 -6.59 -2.68
CA ARG A 44 -8.17 -6.53 -2.73
C ARG A 44 -8.65 -5.82 -4.00
N LEU A 45 -8.13 -4.62 -4.28
CA LEU A 45 -8.52 -3.86 -5.47
C LEU A 45 -8.19 -4.58 -6.78
N ASN A 46 -7.03 -5.26 -6.87
CA ASN A 46 -6.69 -6.06 -8.04
C ASN A 46 -7.70 -7.20 -8.26
N ASN A 47 -8.10 -7.90 -7.19
CA ASN A 47 -9.10 -8.96 -7.28
C ASN A 47 -10.47 -8.41 -7.71
N GLU A 48 -10.90 -7.27 -7.15
CA GLU A 48 -12.12 -6.57 -7.57
C GLU A 48 -12.04 -6.15 -9.04
N ALA A 49 -10.89 -5.64 -9.51
CA ALA A 49 -10.70 -5.24 -10.91
C ALA A 49 -10.82 -6.42 -11.87
N MET A 50 -10.26 -7.58 -11.51
CA MET A 50 -10.42 -8.79 -12.31
C MET A 50 -11.88 -9.22 -12.39
N LEU A 51 -12.63 -9.13 -11.29
CA LEU A 51 -14.05 -9.50 -11.28
C LEU A 51 -14.88 -8.52 -12.11
N ALA A 52 -14.67 -7.21 -11.95
CA ALA A 52 -15.33 -6.18 -12.75
C ALA A 52 -15.10 -6.37 -14.27
N ALA A 53 -13.86 -6.68 -14.66
CA ALA A 53 -13.51 -6.96 -16.05
C ALA A 53 -14.22 -8.22 -16.58
N ARG A 54 -14.28 -9.29 -15.78
CA ARG A 54 -14.98 -10.54 -16.14
C ARG A 54 -16.49 -10.35 -16.30
N THR A 55 -17.10 -9.48 -15.52
CA THR A 55 -18.53 -9.15 -15.60
C THR A 55 -18.83 -8.00 -16.55
N GLN A 56 -17.82 -7.45 -17.24
CA GLN A 56 -17.92 -6.29 -18.13
C GLN A 56 -18.54 -5.05 -17.46
N ASP A 57 -18.38 -4.91 -16.14
CA ASP A 57 -18.87 -3.76 -15.39
C ASP A 57 -17.84 -2.62 -15.44
N ILE A 58 -17.99 -1.77 -16.46
CA ILE A 58 -17.09 -0.65 -16.73
C ILE A 58 -17.15 0.39 -15.60
N GLY A 59 -18.32 0.63 -15.01
CA GLY A 59 -18.49 1.61 -13.94
C GLY A 59 -17.74 1.19 -12.67
N TRP A 60 -17.86 -0.08 -12.31
CA TRP A 60 -17.09 -0.65 -11.21
C TRP A 60 -15.58 -0.64 -11.49
N GLN A 61 -15.18 -0.99 -12.71
CA GLN A 61 -13.77 -0.96 -13.12
C GLN A 61 -13.15 0.44 -13.01
N GLN A 62 -13.86 1.48 -13.46
CA GLN A 62 -13.42 2.88 -13.32
C GLN A 62 -13.31 3.29 -11.85
N ASN A 63 -14.28 2.90 -11.02
CA ASN A 63 -14.27 3.18 -9.58
C ASN A 63 -13.06 2.54 -8.87
N ILE A 64 -12.76 1.27 -9.18
CA ILE A 64 -11.57 0.58 -8.65
C ILE A 64 -10.30 1.27 -9.14
N GLY A 65 -10.22 1.65 -10.41
CA GLY A 65 -9.09 2.40 -10.97
C GLY A 65 -8.80 3.68 -10.20
N ALA A 66 -9.84 4.46 -9.87
CA ALA A 66 -9.71 5.66 -9.04
C ALA A 66 -9.18 5.34 -7.63
N GLN A 67 -9.73 4.31 -6.97
CA GLN A 67 -9.25 3.86 -5.65
C GLN A 67 -7.79 3.40 -5.69
N MET A 68 -7.36 2.70 -6.73
CA MET A 68 -5.96 2.27 -6.89
C MET A 68 -5.02 3.46 -7.04
N VAL A 69 -5.44 4.50 -7.77
CA VAL A 69 -4.68 5.76 -7.88
C VAL A 69 -4.57 6.44 -6.53
N GLU A 70 -5.68 6.58 -5.80
CA GLU A 70 -5.71 7.16 -4.47
C GLU A 70 -4.80 6.40 -3.48
N LEU A 71 -4.87 5.07 -3.50
CA LEU A 71 -4.04 4.24 -2.63
C LEU A 71 -2.54 4.40 -2.97
N ARG A 72 -2.17 4.51 -4.25
CA ARG A 72 -0.77 4.73 -4.67
C ARG A 72 -0.23 6.11 -4.28
N THR A 73 -1.08 7.12 -4.24
CA THR A 73 -0.66 8.51 -3.94
C THR A 73 -0.70 8.82 -2.45
N SER A 74 -1.72 8.35 -1.74
CA SER A 74 -1.95 8.71 -0.33
C SER A 74 -1.64 7.59 0.66
N GLY A 75 -1.54 6.34 0.19
CA GLY A 75 -1.40 5.16 1.05
C GLY A 75 -2.70 4.74 1.74
N ARG A 76 -3.83 5.39 1.41
CA ARG A 76 -5.17 5.10 1.96
C ARG A 76 -6.22 5.23 0.86
N ILE A 77 -7.41 4.71 1.12
CA ILE A 77 -8.58 4.87 0.25
C ILE A 77 -9.64 5.61 1.07
N SER A 78 -10.25 6.64 0.49
CA SER A 78 -11.40 7.32 1.10
C SER A 78 -12.56 6.34 1.23
N LYS A 79 -13.25 6.32 2.39
CA LYS A 79 -14.42 5.44 2.59
C LYS A 79 -15.42 5.66 1.45
N ARG A 80 -15.84 4.56 0.80
CA ARG A 80 -16.93 4.55 -0.20
C ARG A 80 -18.11 5.34 0.36
N ARG A 81 -18.55 6.39 -0.36
CA ARG A 81 -19.92 6.91 -0.18
C ARG A 81 -20.84 5.75 -0.54
N LYS A 82 -21.58 5.27 0.47
CA LYS A 82 -22.63 4.25 0.30
C LYS A 82 -23.73 4.79 -0.61
#